data_AF-A0A2H0N6W1-F1
#
_entry.id   AF-A0A2H0N6W1-F1
#
_cell.length_a   1.000
_cell.length_b   1.000
_cell.length_c   1.000
_cell.angle_alpha   90.00
_cell.angle_beta   90.00
_cell.angle_gamma   90.00
#
_symmetry.space_group_name_H-M   'P 1'
#
loop_
_entity.id
_entity.type
_entity.pdbx_description
1 polymer ?
#
loop_
_entity_poly.entity_id
_entity_poly.type
_entity_poly.pdbx_seq_one_letter_code
_entity_poly.pdbx_strand_id
1 'polypeptide(L)'
;MISTFIFDLGGVVLSRGLWDFRAYLEKTYSLSEKKVFDVFINKYYKPYFSGELSEIDFWEHIKKDLNINEDYKVLKNELLGFFILNEDVVGLINKLRKKGYKTCLLSDQTKDWWPILDKNIPYLYILMKLLFQQK
;
A
#
# COMPACT_ATOMS: atom_id res chain seq x y z
N MET A 1 18.46 -24.39 -9.64
CA MET A 1 17.12 -24.47 -10.25
C MET A 1 16.19 -23.54 -9.47
N ILE A 2 15.41 -22.69 -10.13
CA ILE A 2 14.43 -21.81 -9.47
C ILE A 2 13.18 -22.65 -9.13
N SER A 3 12.70 -22.56 -7.90
CA SER A 3 11.52 -23.30 -7.42
C SER A 3 10.40 -22.38 -6.90
N THR A 4 10.72 -21.13 -6.55
CA THR A 4 9.81 -20.17 -5.92
C THR A 4 9.98 -18.80 -6.54
N PHE A 5 8.86 -18.12 -6.78
CA PHE A 5 8.80 -16.71 -7.15
C PHE A 5 8.17 -15.90 -6.01
N ILE A 6 8.79 -14.78 -5.64
CA ILE A 6 8.28 -13.86 -4.62
C ILE A 6 7.90 -12.57 -5.33
N PHE A 7 6.69 -12.08 -5.08
CA PHE A 7 6.15 -10.87 -5.67
C PHE A 7 6.01 -9.80 -4.58
N ASP A 8 6.35 -8.57 -4.93
CA ASP A 8 5.93 -7.39 -4.16
C ASP A 8 4.44 -7.10 -4.40
N LEU A 9 3.84 -6.27 -3.57
CA LEU A 9 2.47 -5.80 -3.73
C LEU A 9 2.44 -4.47 -4.49
N GLY A 10 3.00 -3.41 -3.91
CA GLY A 10 2.87 -2.04 -4.39
C GLY A 10 3.69 -1.77 -5.65
N GLY A 11 3.04 -1.38 -6.74
CA GLY A 11 3.69 -1.21 -8.04
C GLY A 11 4.03 -2.52 -8.77
N VAL A 12 3.57 -3.67 -8.26
CA VAL A 12 3.73 -4.98 -8.90
C VAL A 12 2.38 -5.66 -9.06
N VAL A 13 1.80 -6.21 -7.98
CA VAL A 13 0.45 -6.82 -8.01
C VAL A 13 -0.63 -5.75 -7.98
N LEU A 14 -0.41 -4.66 -7.24
CA LEU A 14 -1.23 -3.47 -7.25
C LEU A 14 -0.47 -2.32 -7.92
N SER A 15 -1.19 -1.31 -8.39
CA SER A 15 -0.62 -0.05 -8.84
C SER A 15 0.16 0.67 -7.73
N ARG A 16 0.79 1.79 -8.08
CA ARG A 16 1.53 2.65 -7.16
C ARG A 16 0.59 3.59 -6.39
N GLY A 17 -0.42 3.03 -5.71
CA GLY A 17 -1.52 3.80 -5.11
C GLY A 17 -1.08 4.97 -4.19
N LEU A 18 0.00 4.80 -3.42
CA LEU A 18 0.57 5.89 -2.61
C LEU A 18 1.12 7.06 -3.45
N TRP A 19 1.68 6.78 -4.63
CA TRP A 19 2.20 7.81 -5.54
C TRP A 19 1.04 8.56 -6.20
N ASP A 20 0.00 7.82 -6.64
CA ASP A 20 -1.19 8.40 -7.26
C ASP A 20 -1.99 9.25 -6.25
N PHE A 21 -2.11 8.79 -5.00
CA PHE A 21 -2.75 9.54 -3.93
C PHE A 21 -2.03 10.85 -3.60
N ARG A 22 -0.69 10.89 -3.64
CA ARG A 22 0.04 12.15 -3.44
C ARG A 22 -0.23 13.16 -4.54
N ALA A 23 -0.24 12.72 -5.80
CA ALA A 23 -0.63 13.58 -6.92
C ALA A 23 -2.07 14.10 -6.77
N TYR A 24 -2.97 13.26 -6.23
CA TYR A 24 -4.31 13.70 -5.84
C TYR A 24 -4.29 14.77 -4.74
N LEU A 25 -3.49 14.61 -3.67
CA LEU A 25 -3.38 15.62 -2.62
C LEU A 25 -2.83 16.96 -3.13
N GLU A 26 -1.79 16.91 -3.96
CA GLU A 26 -1.19 18.08 -4.60
C GLU A 26 -2.22 18.88 -5.38
N LYS A 27 -2.99 18.20 -6.24
CA LYS A 27 -4.01 18.83 -7.08
C LYS A 27 -5.22 19.32 -6.28
N THR A 28 -5.76 18.48 -5.40
CA THR A 28 -7.03 18.75 -4.69
C THR A 28 -6.88 19.85 -3.66
N TYR A 29 -5.74 19.90 -2.96
CA TYR A 29 -5.49 20.87 -1.89
C TYR A 29 -4.53 21.99 -2.29
N SER A 30 -4.15 22.08 -3.56
CA SER A 30 -3.18 23.07 -4.09
C SER A 30 -1.88 23.08 -3.29
N LEU A 31 -1.38 21.88 -2.95
CA LEU A 31 -0.16 21.69 -2.18
C LEU A 31 1.02 21.47 -3.12
N SER A 32 2.23 21.89 -2.70
CA SER A 32 3.43 21.59 -3.49
C SER A 32 3.82 20.12 -3.34
N GLU A 33 4.30 19.54 -4.46
CA GLU A 33 4.81 18.16 -4.50
C GLU A 33 5.82 17.89 -3.39
N LYS A 34 6.79 18.79 -3.22
CA LYS A 34 7.81 18.68 -2.16
C LYS A 34 7.17 18.59 -0.77
N LYS A 35 6.17 19.43 -0.46
CA LYS A 35 5.53 19.42 0.86
C LYS A 35 4.77 18.11 1.08
N VAL A 36 4.02 17.64 0.08
CA VAL A 36 3.29 16.38 0.16
C VAL A 36 4.24 15.19 0.31
N PHE A 37 5.32 15.15 -0.47
CA PHE A 37 6.34 14.11 -0.38
C PHE A 37 7.02 14.09 0.99
N ASP A 38 7.47 15.24 1.48
CA ASP A 38 8.16 15.34 2.77
C ASP A 38 7.27 14.89 3.93
N VAL A 39 6.01 15.30 3.95
CA VAL A 39 5.07 14.92 5.02
C VAL A 39 4.65 13.46 4.88
N PHE A 40 4.17 13.06 3.70
CA PHE A 40 3.55 11.75 3.54
C PHE A 40 4.59 10.62 3.52
N ILE A 41 5.66 10.75 2.73
CA ILE A 41 6.66 9.71 2.52
C ILE A 41 7.79 9.80 3.54
N ASN A 42 8.44 10.97 3.65
CA ASN A 42 9.64 11.07 4.49
C ASN A 42 9.30 11.02 5.99
N LYS A 43 8.18 11.61 6.40
CA LYS A 43 7.84 11.75 7.82
C LYS A 43 6.96 10.62 8.37
N TYR A 44 5.90 10.23 7.68
CA TYR A 44 4.86 9.37 8.27
C TYR A 44 4.71 7.97 7.65
N TYR A 45 5.13 7.75 6.41
CA TYR A 45 5.00 6.44 5.76
C TYR A 45 5.70 5.33 6.54
N LYS A 46 7.01 5.46 6.82
CA LYS A 46 7.76 4.37 7.46
C LYS A 46 7.26 4.06 8.87
N PRO A 47 7.06 5.05 9.78
CA PRO A 47 6.54 4.78 11.12
C PRO A 47 5.18 4.08 11.12
N TYR A 48 4.28 4.43 10.19
CA TYR A 48 2.99 3.75 10.10
C TYR A 48 3.12 2.32 9.54
N PHE A 49 3.86 2.15 8.45
CA PHE A 49 4.05 0.84 7.81
C PHE A 49 4.92 -0.12 8.65
N SER A 50 5.72 0.37 9.60
CA SER A 50 6.45 -0.45 10.58
C SER A 50 5.67 -0.72 11.88
N GLY A 51 4.48 -0.12 12.05
CA GLY A 51 3.65 -0.27 13.24
C GLY A 51 4.05 0.60 14.43
N GLU A 52 4.96 1.56 14.24
CA GLU A 52 5.37 2.55 15.25
C GLU A 52 4.35 3.68 15.43
N LEU A 53 3.45 3.85 14.46
CA LEU A 53 2.39 4.87 14.46
C LEU A 53 1.03 4.20 14.26
N SER A 54 -0.02 4.67 14.95
CA SER A 54 -1.38 4.19 14.71
C SER A 54 -1.94 4.74 13.39
N GLU A 55 -2.95 4.09 12.79
CA GLU A 55 -3.62 4.63 11.60
C GLU A 55 -4.22 6.02 11.85
N ILE A 56 -4.82 6.22 13.02
CA ILE A 56 -5.44 7.49 13.39
C ILE A 56 -4.36 8.59 13.48
N ASP A 57 -3.25 8.32 14.17
CA ASP A 57 -2.17 9.29 14.31
C ASP A 57 -1.49 9.57 12.96
N PHE A 58 -1.30 8.55 12.12
CA PHE A 58 -0.80 8.72 10.76
C PHE A 58 -1.61 9.75 9.99
N TRP A 59 -2.93 9.61 9.97
CA TRP A 59 -3.79 10.51 9.24
C TRP A 59 -3.92 11.89 9.88
N GLU A 60 -4.14 11.98 11.19
CA GLU A 60 -4.30 13.26 11.87
C GLU A 60 -3.02 14.10 11.81
N HIS A 61 -1.84 13.47 11.88
CA HIS A 61 -0.57 14.17 11.70
C HIS A 61 -0.36 14.64 10.25
N ILE A 62 -0.70 13.83 9.25
CA ILE A 62 -0.65 14.25 7.84
C ILE A 62 -1.59 15.43 7.61
N LYS A 63 -2.83 15.34 8.07
CA LYS A 63 -3.83 16.41 7.94
C LYS A 63 -3.34 17.71 8.57
N LYS A 64 -2.83 17.63 9.79
CA LYS A 64 -2.30 18.78 10.51
C LYS A 64 -1.13 19.43 9.78
N ASP A 65 -0.15 18.66 9.33
CA ASP A 65 1.07 19.19 8.68
C ASP A 65 0.80 19.71 7.26
N LEU A 66 -0.18 19.13 6.55
CA LEU A 66 -0.62 19.59 5.24
C LEU A 66 -1.69 20.69 5.30
N ASN A 67 -2.25 20.96 6.48
CA ASN A 67 -3.38 21.87 6.70
C ASN A 67 -4.65 21.45 5.92
N ILE A 68 -4.98 20.16 6.01
CA ILE A 68 -6.16 19.54 5.39
C ILE A 68 -7.25 19.34 6.47
N ASN A 69 -8.45 19.86 6.20
CA ASN A 69 -9.60 19.77 7.13
C ASN A 69 -10.55 18.59 6.83
N GLU A 70 -10.29 17.82 5.77
CA GLU A 70 -11.10 16.68 5.35
C GLU A 70 -11.09 15.55 6.40
N ASP A 71 -12.18 14.78 6.51
CA ASP A 71 -12.20 13.60 7.37
C ASP A 71 -11.15 12.59 6.87
N TYR A 72 -10.34 12.04 7.79
CA TYR A 72 -9.34 11.06 7.41
C TYR A 72 -9.95 9.81 6.80
N LYS A 73 -11.19 9.47 7.14
CA LYS A 73 -11.90 8.33 6.54
C LYS A 73 -12.15 8.55 5.06
N VAL A 74 -12.44 9.79 4.64
CA VAL A 74 -12.59 10.16 3.23
C VAL A 74 -11.24 10.05 2.53
N LEU A 75 -10.19 10.65 3.10
CA LEU A 75 -8.83 10.57 2.56
C LEU A 75 -8.33 9.11 2.43
N LYS A 76 -8.64 8.27 3.41
CA LYS A 76 -8.33 6.85 3.38
C LYS A 76 -9.05 6.13 2.25
N ASN A 77 -10.36 6.36 2.11
CA ASN A 77 -11.13 5.71 1.06
C ASN A 77 -10.60 6.10 -0.33
N GLU A 78 -10.25 7.38 -0.52
CA GLU A 78 -9.59 7.83 -1.75
C GLU A 78 -8.24 7.14 -1.97
N LEU A 79 -7.36 7.14 -0.97
CA LEU A 79 -6.06 6.45 -1.04
C LEU A 79 -6.21 4.98 -1.42
N LEU A 80 -7.15 4.27 -0.79
CA LEU A 80 -7.37 2.85 -1.06
C LEU A 80 -7.93 2.61 -2.47
N GLY A 81 -8.71 3.56 -2.99
CA GLY A 81 -9.20 3.54 -4.37
C GLY A 81 -8.10 3.65 -5.43
N PHE A 82 -6.93 4.22 -5.09
CA PHE A 82 -5.80 4.30 -6.01
C PHE A 82 -5.03 2.98 -6.16
N PHE A 83 -5.30 1.96 -5.36
CA PHE A 83 -4.69 0.64 -5.52
C PHE A 83 -5.50 -0.22 -6.48
N ILE A 84 -5.05 -0.25 -7.73
CA ILE A 84 -5.69 -0.97 -8.84
C ILE A 84 -4.93 -2.27 -9.10
N LEU A 85 -5.66 -3.38 -9.27
CA LEU A 85 -5.06 -4.69 -9.55
C LEU A 85 -4.36 -4.71 -10.91
N ASN A 86 -3.16 -5.28 -10.96
CA ASN A 86 -2.44 -5.53 -12.19
C ASN A 86 -2.77 -6.94 -12.72
N GLU A 87 -3.75 -7.00 -13.62
CA GLU A 87 -4.25 -8.25 -14.21
C GLU A 87 -3.19 -9.06 -14.95
N ASP A 88 -2.20 -8.39 -15.57
CA ASP A 88 -1.12 -9.07 -16.29
C ASP A 88 -0.20 -9.83 -15.32
N VAL A 89 0.14 -9.20 -14.19
CA VAL A 89 0.94 -9.83 -13.13
C VAL A 89 0.17 -10.97 -12.49
N VAL A 90 -1.13 -10.80 -12.25
CA VAL A 90 -2.02 -11.88 -11.79
C VAL A 90 -2.03 -13.05 -12.78
N GLY A 91 -2.16 -12.76 -14.07
CA GLY A 91 -2.11 -13.75 -15.15
C GLY A 91 -0.78 -14.50 -15.17
N LEU A 92 0.34 -13.81 -14.95
CA LEU A 92 1.67 -14.40 -14.84
C LEU A 92 1.77 -15.33 -13.63
N ILE A 93 1.34 -14.89 -12.45
CA ILE A 93 1.35 -15.71 -11.22
C ILE A 93 0.57 -17.01 -11.46
N ASN A 94 -0.61 -16.92 -12.06
CA ASN A 94 -1.44 -18.07 -12.39
C ASN A 94 -0.76 -19.04 -13.38
N LYS A 95 -0.07 -18.50 -14.40
CA LYS A 95 0.72 -19.33 -15.34
C LYS A 95 1.89 -20.03 -14.65
N LEU A 96 2.59 -19.37 -13.74
CA LEU A 96 3.70 -19.97 -12.98
C LEU A 96 3.21 -21.10 -12.07
N ARG A 97 2.08 -20.92 -11.39
CA ARG A 97 1.46 -21.98 -10.57
C ARG A 97 1.07 -23.20 -11.38
N LYS A 98 0.44 -23.00 -12.55
CA LYS A 98 0.08 -24.10 -13.47
C LYS A 98 1.30 -24.89 -13.94
N LYS A 99 2.50 -24.29 -13.94
CA LYS A 99 3.77 -24.95 -14.24
C LYS A 99 4.43 -25.62 -13.02
N GLY A 100 3.80 -25.60 -11.85
CA GLY A 100 4.30 -26.24 -10.62
C GLY A 100 5.22 -25.37 -9.75
N TYR A 101 5.40 -24.08 -10.08
CA TYR A 101 6.19 -23.18 -9.24
C TYR A 101 5.42 -22.75 -8.00
N LYS A 102 6.15 -22.60 -6.88
CA LYS A 102 5.64 -21.90 -5.70
C LYS A 102 5.66 -20.40 -5.96
N THR A 103 4.63 -19.69 -5.49
CA THR A 103 4.55 -18.22 -5.60
C THR A 103 4.13 -17.63 -4.25
N CYS A 104 4.79 -16.56 -3.83
CA CYS A 104 4.54 -15.90 -2.55
C CYS A 104 4.40 -14.37 -2.74
N LEU A 105 3.70 -13.71 -1.83
CA LEU A 105 3.66 -12.26 -1.71
C LEU A 105 4.54 -11.83 -0.53
N LEU A 106 5.38 -10.82 -0.71
CA LEU A 106 6.18 -10.20 0.34
C LEU A 106 6.18 -8.69 0.14
N SER A 107 5.51 -7.95 1.04
CA SER A 107 5.36 -6.50 0.96
C SER A 107 5.31 -5.90 2.36
N ASP A 108 5.81 -4.67 2.50
CA ASP A 108 5.46 -3.82 3.63
C ASP A 108 3.96 -3.48 3.51
N GLN A 109 3.17 -3.80 4.52
CA GLN A 109 1.73 -3.53 4.51
C GLN A 109 1.18 -3.41 5.94
N THR A 110 0.18 -2.56 6.10
CA THR A 110 -0.46 -2.27 7.37
C THR A 110 -1.57 -3.27 7.66
N LYS A 111 -1.79 -3.54 8.96
CA LYS A 111 -2.87 -4.41 9.42
C LYS A 111 -4.26 -3.86 9.09
N ASP A 112 -4.38 -2.53 9.03
CA ASP A 112 -5.66 -1.84 8.87
C ASP A 112 -6.09 -1.80 7.40
N TRP A 113 -5.14 -1.72 6.46
CA TRP A 113 -5.44 -1.62 5.03
C TRP A 113 -5.48 -2.96 4.32
N TRP A 114 -4.72 -3.95 4.80
CA TRP A 114 -4.68 -5.27 4.17
C TRP A 114 -6.06 -5.93 3.97
N PRO A 115 -6.96 -5.98 4.97
CA PRO A 115 -8.29 -6.62 4.81
C PRO A 115 -9.21 -5.96 3.79
N ILE A 116 -8.84 -4.76 3.31
CA ILE A 116 -9.58 -4.04 2.27
C ILE A 116 -8.96 -4.35 0.91
N LEU A 117 -7.63 -4.34 0.83
CA LEU A 117 -6.88 -4.53 -0.42
C LEU A 117 -6.85 -5.98 -0.89
N ASP A 118 -6.93 -6.95 0.02
CA ASP A 118 -6.81 -8.38 -0.32
C ASP A 118 -8.04 -8.98 -1.00
N LYS A 119 -9.22 -8.37 -0.84
CA LYS A 119 -10.50 -8.89 -1.32
C LYS A 119 -10.53 -9.24 -2.81
N ASN A 120 -9.77 -8.50 -3.62
CA ASN A 120 -9.72 -8.68 -5.07
C ASN A 120 -8.42 -9.35 -5.54
N ILE A 121 -7.49 -9.67 -4.64
CA ILE A 121 -6.23 -10.34 -4.99
C ILE A 121 -6.50 -11.84 -5.07
N PRO A 122 -6.18 -12.51 -6.19
CA PRO A 122 -6.35 -13.97 -6.31
C PRO A 122 -5.64 -14.66 -5.16
N TYR A 123 -6.30 -15.63 -4.51
CA TYR A 123 -5.80 -16.32 -3.33
C TYR A 123 -4.34 -16.76 -3.54
N LEU A 124 -3.40 -15.99 -2.99
CA LEU A 124 -1.99 -16.36 -3.10
C LEU A 124 -1.68 -17.40 -2.01
N TYR A 125 -0.67 -18.26 -2.19
CA TYR A 125 -0.09 -18.89 -1.00
C TYR A 125 0.62 -17.75 -0.26
N ILE A 126 -0.14 -17.08 0.59
CA ILE A 126 0.26 -15.85 1.25
C ILE A 126 1.28 -16.27 2.32
N LEU A 127 2.55 -16.26 1.94
CA LEU A 127 3.66 -16.20 2.87
C LEU A 127 3.79 -14.75 3.37
N MET A 128 2.69 -14.22 3.91
CA MET A 128 2.73 -13.00 4.68
C MET A 128 3.48 -13.36 5.96
N LYS A 129 4.78 -13.11 5.96
CA LYS A 129 5.28 -12.28 7.05
C LYS A 129 4.55 -10.95 6.88
N LEU A 130 3.34 -10.85 7.45
CA LEU A 130 3.03 -9.63 8.18
C LEU A 130 4.25 -9.52 9.08
N LEU A 131 5.15 -8.58 8.77
CA LEU A 131 6.17 -8.18 9.71
C LEU A 131 5.44 -7.45 10.84
N PHE A 132 4.55 -8.17 11.54
CA PHE A 132 4.28 -7.92 12.93
C PHE A 132 5.60 -8.24 13.62
N GLN A 133 6.49 -7.24 13.66
CA GLN A 133 7.35 -7.15 14.81
C GLN A 133 6.40 -6.93 15.99
N GLN A 134 5.98 -8.05 16.60
CA GLN A 134 5.62 -8.03 18.00
C GLN A 134 6.85 -7.51 18.74
N LYS A 135 6.74 -6.31 19.28
CA LYS A 135 7.41 -5.92 20.51
C LYS A 135 6.35 -5.39 21.45
#